data_AF-A0A2V6G7X2-F1
#
_entry.id   AF-A0A2V6G7X2-F1
#
_cell.length_a   1.000
_cell.length_b   1.000
_cell.length_c   1.000
_cell.angle_alpha   90.00
_cell.angle_beta   90.00
_cell.angle_gamma   90.00
#
_symmetry.space_group_name_H-M   'P 1'
#
loop_
_entity.id
_entity.type
_entity.pdbx_description
1 polymer ?
#
loop_
_entity_poly.entity_id
_entity_poly.type
_entity_poly.pdbx_seq_one_letter_code
_entity_poly.pdbx_strand_id
1 'polypeptide(L)'
;MNAYLATICRDLGAELVHVGGVADHVHIVTTLPRTLSQAQLIEQIKKASSKWIKALEARYRGFFWQRGYGAFSVSPSQLEAVLQYVKTQPEHHRTRTFQDEYRELLRRHGVDFAERYV
;
A
#
# COMPACT_ATOMS: atom_id res chain seq x y z
N MET A 1 8.61 -2.33 9.20
CA MET A 1 7.64 -2.93 8.25
C MET A 1 7.99 -2.63 6.80
N ASN A 2 8.24 -1.38 6.40
CA ASN A 2 8.43 -0.98 5.00
C ASN A 2 9.50 -1.79 4.24
N ALA A 3 10.69 -1.97 4.84
CA ALA A 3 11.75 -2.77 4.23
C ALA A 3 11.33 -4.24 4.01
N TYR A 4 10.59 -4.82 4.95
CA TYR A 4 10.09 -6.19 4.85
C TYR A 4 9.03 -6.34 3.74
N LEU A 5 8.10 -5.38 3.63
CA LEU A 5 7.15 -5.32 2.52
C LEU A 5 7.87 -5.19 1.17
N ALA A 6 8.93 -4.40 1.12
CA ALA A 6 9.71 -4.25 -0.09
C ALA A 6 10.39 -5.57 -0.51
N THR A 7 10.91 -6.33 0.46
CA THR A 7 11.44 -7.68 0.20
C THR A 7 10.38 -8.61 -0.34
N ILE A 8 9.18 -8.67 0.28
CA ILE A 8 8.09 -9.52 -0.22
C ILE A 8 7.75 -9.19 -1.68
N CYS A 9 7.67 -7.90 -2.04
CA CYS A 9 7.39 -7.52 -3.42
C CYS A 9 8.47 -8.00 -4.39
N ARG A 10 9.75 -7.89 -4.02
CA ARG A 10 10.88 -8.37 -4.84
C ARG A 10 10.88 -9.89 -4.98
N ASP A 11 10.59 -10.62 -3.90
CA ASP A 11 10.50 -12.08 -3.90
C ASP A 11 9.35 -12.57 -4.81
N LEU A 12 8.31 -11.76 -4.97
CA LEU A 12 7.19 -12.00 -5.89
C LEU A 12 7.49 -11.58 -7.34
N GLY A 13 8.70 -11.10 -7.63
CA GLY A 13 9.15 -10.74 -8.97
C GLY A 13 8.87 -9.29 -9.38
N ALA A 14 8.58 -8.40 -8.44
CA ALA A 14 8.48 -6.96 -8.74
C ALA A 14 9.87 -6.31 -8.77
N GLU A 15 10.10 -5.41 -9.73
CA GLU A 15 11.42 -4.82 -10.01
C GLU A 15 11.60 -3.47 -9.31
N LEU A 16 10.69 -2.52 -9.58
CA LEU A 16 10.63 -1.26 -8.86
C LEU A 16 9.82 -1.49 -7.58
N VAL A 17 10.36 -1.13 -6.43
CA VAL A 17 9.65 -1.22 -5.16
C VAL A 17 10.00 -0.05 -4.26
N HIS A 18 9.02 0.83 -4.01
CA HIS A 18 9.10 1.89 -3.02
C HIS A 18 7.93 1.75 -2.03
N VAL A 19 8.24 1.78 -0.73
CA VAL A 19 7.24 1.57 0.33
C VAL A 19 7.32 2.71 1.33
N GLY A 20 6.19 3.40 1.51
CA GLY A 20 6.01 4.50 2.46
C GLY A 20 4.63 4.44 3.10
N GLY A 21 4.24 5.50 3.81
CA GLY A 21 3.00 5.55 4.58
C GLY A 21 3.24 5.89 6.05
N VAL A 22 2.23 5.67 6.87
CA VAL A 22 2.21 6.03 8.29
C VAL A 22 1.75 4.86 9.16
N ALA A 23 1.40 5.11 10.42
CA ALA A 23 1.15 4.04 11.39
C ALA A 23 -0.07 3.17 11.05
N ASP A 24 -1.08 3.70 10.36
CA ASP A 24 -2.37 3.03 10.10
C ASP A 24 -2.54 2.50 8.67
N HIS A 25 -1.71 2.93 7.71
CA HIS A 25 -1.74 2.43 6.33
C HIS A 25 -0.39 2.59 5.62
N VAL A 26 -0.24 1.87 4.50
CA VAL A 26 0.99 1.81 3.70
C VAL A 26 0.67 2.07 2.24
N HIS A 27 1.54 2.82 1.57
CA HIS A 27 1.58 2.98 0.12
C HIS A 27 2.74 2.18 -0.47
N ILE A 28 2.47 1.43 -1.54
CA ILE A 28 3.48 0.63 -2.26
C ILE A 28 3.45 1.06 -3.73
N VAL A 29 4.54 1.66 -4.20
CA VAL A 29 4.77 1.92 -5.62
C VAL A 29 5.59 0.76 -6.16
N THR A 30 5.03 0.01 -7.10
CA THR A 30 5.72 -1.17 -7.63
C THR A 30 5.28 -1.55 -9.03
N THR A 31 6.09 -2.37 -9.72
CA THR A 31 5.65 -3.03 -10.95
C THR A 31 4.77 -4.23 -10.63
N LEU A 32 3.80 -4.51 -11.50
CA LEU A 32 3.01 -5.74 -11.42
C LEU A 32 3.78 -6.86 -12.17
N PRO A 33 4.16 -7.97 -11.51
CA PRO A 33 4.81 -9.09 -12.17
C PRO A 33 3.89 -9.73 -13.24
N ARG A 34 4.46 -10.19 -14.35
CA ARG A 34 3.71 -10.83 -15.46
C ARG A 34 3.03 -12.15 -15.07
N THR A 35 3.43 -12.73 -13.95
CA THR A 35 2.97 -14.04 -13.47
C THR A 35 1.88 -13.96 -12.41
N LEU A 36 1.55 -12.76 -11.93
CA LEU A 36 0.59 -12.54 -10.84
C LEU A 36 -0.47 -11.53 -11.24
N SER A 37 -1.71 -11.80 -10.86
CA SER A 37 -2.75 -10.78 -10.83
C SER A 37 -2.52 -9.78 -9.68
N GLN A 38 -3.12 -8.60 -9.79
CA GLN A 38 -3.08 -7.58 -8.73
C GLN A 38 -3.60 -8.13 -7.39
N ALA A 39 -4.69 -8.91 -7.44
CA ALA A 39 -5.28 -9.52 -6.25
C ALA A 39 -4.32 -10.52 -5.58
N GLN A 40 -3.64 -11.37 -6.37
CA GLN A 40 -2.64 -12.31 -5.86
C GLN A 40 -1.46 -11.59 -5.24
N LEU A 41 -0.92 -10.55 -5.88
CA LEU A 41 0.18 -9.77 -5.34
C LEU A 41 -0.17 -9.19 -3.96
N ILE A 42 -1.33 -8.54 -3.84
CA ILE A 42 -1.79 -7.94 -2.59
C ILE A 42 -2.10 -9.01 -1.52
N GLU A 43 -2.69 -10.14 -1.89
CA GLU A 43 -2.93 -11.25 -0.97
C GLU A 43 -1.62 -11.74 -0.34
N GLN A 44 -0.60 -12.00 -1.17
CA GLN A 44 0.69 -12.49 -0.69
C GLN A 44 1.40 -11.48 0.21
N ILE A 45 1.39 -10.19 -0.18
CA ILE A 45 1.96 -9.10 0.63
C ILE A 45 1.28 -9.06 2.01
N LYS A 46 -0.06 -9.05 2.06
CA LYS A 46 -0.82 -8.95 3.31
C LYS A 46 -0.64 -10.20 4.19
N LYS A 47 -0.64 -11.38 3.58
CA LYS A 47 -0.50 -12.67 4.28
C LYS A 47 0.90 -12.84 4.89
N ALA A 48 1.94 -12.63 4.08
CA ALA A 48 3.33 -12.79 4.53
C ALA A 48 3.69 -11.77 5.62
N SER A 49 3.35 -10.49 5.42
CA SER A 49 3.60 -9.44 6.41
C SER A 49 2.83 -9.64 7.71
N SER A 50 1.57 -10.09 7.65
CA SER A 50 0.79 -10.41 8.85
C SER A 50 1.39 -11.56 9.64
N LYS A 51 1.84 -12.63 8.96
CA LYS A 51 2.50 -13.76 9.61
C LYS A 51 3.79 -13.31 10.30
N TRP A 52 4.60 -12.51 9.60
CA TRP A 52 5.88 -12.01 10.10
C TRP A 52 5.71 -11.11 11.33
N ILE A 53 4.89 -10.07 11.27
CA ILE A 53 4.75 -9.12 12.39
C ILE A 53 4.17 -9.81 13.64
N LYS A 54 3.23 -10.74 13.48
CA LYS A 54 2.67 -11.53 14.58
C LYS A 54 3.69 -12.45 15.26
N ALA A 55 4.75 -12.82 14.54
CA ALA A 55 5.82 -13.67 15.06
C ALA A 55 6.90 -12.87 15.82
N LEU A 56 6.95 -11.54 15.68
CA LEU A 56 7.97 -10.72 16.34
C LEU A 56 7.78 -10.68 17.85
N GLU A 57 6.58 -10.34 18.31
CA GLU A 57 6.28 -10.18 19.73
C GLU A 57 4.79 -10.43 20.02
N ALA A 58 4.48 -10.84 21.25
CA ALA A 58 3.09 -11.15 21.67
C ALA A 58 2.13 -9.97 21.49
N ARG A 59 2.60 -8.72 21.65
CA ARG A 59 1.82 -7.49 21.45
C ARG A 59 1.25 -7.34 20.04
N TYR A 60 1.86 -8.00 19.05
CA TYR A 60 1.44 -7.90 17.64
C TYR A 60 0.48 -9.00 17.19
N ARG A 61 0.10 -9.95 18.06
CA ARG A 61 -0.81 -11.05 17.69
C ARG A 61 -2.15 -10.58 17.13
N GLY A 62 -2.62 -9.43 17.60
CA GLY A 62 -3.85 -8.76 17.14
C GLY A 62 -3.73 -7.98 15.83
N PHE A 63 -2.54 -7.90 15.22
CA PHE A 63 -2.37 -7.17 13.97
C PHE A 63 -3.22 -7.78 12.84
N PHE A 64 -3.88 -6.95 12.05
CA PHE A 64 -4.50 -7.38 10.80
C PHE A 64 -4.55 -6.21 9.82
N TRP A 65 -4.44 -6.53 8.53
CA TRP A 65 -4.78 -5.58 7.49
C TRP A 65 -6.29 -5.53 7.31
N GLN A 66 -6.82 -4.36 6.96
CA GLN A 66 -8.19 -4.23 6.46
C GLN A 66 -8.46 -5.21 5.30
N ARG A 67 -9.73 -5.57 5.07
CA ARG A 67 -10.09 -6.52 3.99
C ARG A 67 -9.76 -5.96 2.60
N GLY A 68 -10.10 -4.69 2.36
CA GLY A 68 -9.91 -4.02 1.08
C GLY A 68 -8.46 -3.66 0.75
N TYR A 69 -8.29 -3.08 -0.44
CA TYR A 69 -7.09 -2.41 -0.92
C TYR A 69 -7.47 -1.44 -2.05
N GLY A 70 -6.68 -0.39 -2.23
CA GLY A 70 -6.72 0.45 -3.43
C GLY A 70 -5.56 0.07 -4.37
N ALA A 71 -5.81 0.05 -5.67
CA ALA A 71 -4.79 -0.18 -6.69
C ALA A 71 -5.01 0.79 -7.85
N PHE A 72 -3.98 1.58 -8.17
CA PHE A 72 -4.05 2.63 -9.17
C PHE A 72 -2.83 2.52 -10.09
N SER A 73 -3.06 2.54 -11.41
CA SER A 73 -1.97 2.52 -12.39
C SER A 73 -1.31 3.89 -12.48
N VAL A 74 0.02 3.90 -12.54
CA VAL A 74 0.82 5.13 -12.62
C VAL A 74 1.48 5.21 -13.99
N SER A 75 1.26 6.33 -14.70
CA SER A 75 1.98 6.62 -15.93
C SER A 75 3.47 6.82 -15.64
N PRO A 76 4.40 6.36 -16.50
CA PRO A 76 5.83 6.64 -16.36
C PRO A 76 6.15 8.14 -16.19
N SER A 77 5.40 9.02 -16.86
CA SER A 77 5.57 10.48 -16.74
C SER A 77 5.18 11.06 -15.37
N GLN A 78 4.44 10.29 -14.56
CA GLN A 78 4.01 10.68 -13.21
C GLN A 78 4.78 9.93 -12.12
N LEU A 79 5.66 8.99 -12.49
CA LEU A 79 6.34 8.11 -11.55
C LEU A 79 7.10 8.89 -10.47
N GLU A 80 7.88 9.89 -10.86
CA GLU A 80 8.68 10.68 -9.92
C GLU A 80 7.78 11.44 -8.92
N ALA A 81 6.68 12.01 -9.40
CA ALA A 81 5.72 12.71 -8.55
C ALA A 81 5.06 11.75 -7.54
N VAL A 82 4.74 10.51 -7.95
CA VAL A 82 4.17 9.49 -7.07
C VAL A 82 5.20 8.99 -6.05
N LEU A 83 6.45 8.77 -6.45
CA LEU A 83 7.53 8.39 -5.54
C LEU A 83 7.73 9.47 -4.47
N GLN A 84 7.77 10.73 -4.88
CA GLN A 84 7.88 11.84 -3.95
C GLN A 84 6.66 11.93 -3.01
N TYR A 85 5.44 11.74 -3.52
CA TYR A 85 4.22 11.70 -2.72
C TYR A 85 4.28 10.62 -1.63
N VAL A 86 4.71 9.39 -1.96
CA VAL A 86 4.83 8.30 -1.00
C VAL A 86 5.92 8.58 0.05
N LYS A 87 7.00 9.23 -0.35
CA LYS A 87 8.10 9.62 0.55
C LYS A 87 7.65 10.66 1.59
N THR A 88 6.75 11.58 1.22
CA THR A 88 6.27 12.66 2.09
C THR A 88 4.96 12.36 2.81
N GLN A 89 4.57 11.08 2.87
CA GLN A 89 3.38 10.61 3.58
C GLN A 89 3.33 11.03 5.06
N PRO A 90 4.43 10.98 5.84
CA PRO A 90 4.41 11.45 7.23
C PRO A 90 4.01 12.92 7.36
N GLU A 91 4.45 13.79 6.45
CA GLU A 91 4.07 15.20 6.43
C GLU A 91 2.62 15.39 5.98
N HIS A 92 2.18 14.65 4.96
CA HIS A 92 0.81 14.70 4.44
C HIS A 92 -0.23 14.36 5.53
N HIS A 93 0.05 13.32 6.32
CA HIS A 93 -0.84 12.85 7.38
C HIS A 93 -0.75 13.62 8.70
N ARG A 94 -0.02 14.75 8.74
CA ARG A 94 -0.13 15.70 9.87
C ARG A 94 -1.48 16.41 9.91
N THR A 95 -2.13 16.56 8.75
CA THR A 95 -3.38 17.32 8.62
C THR A 95 -4.47 16.57 7.87
N ARG A 96 -4.19 15.37 7.36
CA ARG A 96 -5.14 14.56 6.58
C ARG A 96 -5.24 13.14 7.11
N THR A 97 -6.45 12.60 7.12
CA THR A 97 -6.69 11.21 7.49
C THR A 97 -6.49 10.28 6.29
N PHE A 98 -6.36 8.98 6.55
CA PHE A 98 -6.40 7.95 5.49
C PHE A 98 -7.68 8.08 4.64
N GLN A 99 -8.83 8.31 5.27
CA GLN A 99 -10.11 8.40 4.56
C GLN A 99 -10.15 9.63 3.64
N ASP A 100 -9.63 10.78 4.07
CA ASP A 100 -9.56 11.97 3.23
C ASP A 100 -8.72 11.74 1.98
N GLU A 101 -7.55 11.12 2.17
CA GLU A 101 -6.65 10.74 1.09
C GLU A 101 -7.30 9.71 0.15
N TYR A 102 -7.92 8.67 0.70
CA TYR A 102 -8.53 7.61 -0.09
C TYR A 102 -9.69 8.15 -0.95
N ARG A 103 -10.53 9.04 -0.42
CA ARG A 103 -11.55 9.75 -1.21
C ARG A 103 -10.94 10.56 -2.35
N GLU A 104 -9.85 11.27 -2.08
CA GLU A 104 -9.17 12.06 -3.11
C GLU A 104 -8.61 11.18 -4.22
N LEU A 105 -7.97 10.06 -3.87
CA LEU A 105 -7.46 9.08 -4.83
C LEU A 105 -8.59 8.50 -5.70
N LEU A 106 -9.70 8.10 -5.09
CA LEU A 106 -10.85 7.56 -5.82
C LEU A 106 -11.43 8.59 -6.79
N ARG A 107 -11.63 9.84 -6.35
CA ARG A 107 -12.13 10.93 -7.21
C ARG A 107 -11.19 11.23 -8.37
N ARG A 108 -9.87 11.30 -8.12
CA ARG A 108 -8.86 11.56 -9.16
C ARG A 108 -8.84 10.49 -10.25
N HIS A 109 -9.17 9.25 -9.89
CA HIS A 109 -9.21 8.13 -10.82
C HIS A 109 -10.62 7.82 -11.36
N GLY A 110 -11.61 8.66 -11.05
CA GLY A 110 -12.99 8.47 -11.53
C GLY A 110 -13.65 7.19 -11.01
N VAL A 111 -13.28 6.74 -9.81
CA VAL A 111 -13.86 5.54 -9.19
C VAL A 111 -15.03 5.96 -8.31
N ASP A 112 -16.22 5.45 -8.62
CA ASP A 112 -17.40 5.63 -7.76
C ASP A 112 -17.27 4.84 -6.46
N PHE A 113 -17.66 5.45 -5.35
CA PHE A 113 -17.64 4.82 -4.04
C PHE A 113 -18.84 5.23 -3.19
N ALA A 114 -19.30 4.31 -2.34
CA ALA A 114 -20.28 4.64 -1.33
C ALA A 114 -19.57 5.01 -0.02
N GLU A 115 -19.91 6.16 0.52
CA GLU A 115 -19.26 6.79 1.69
C GLU A 115 -19.17 5.86 2.91
N ARG A 116 -20.15 4.97 3.11
CA ARG A 116 -20.16 3.98 4.21
C ARG A 116 -19.04 2.94 4.16
N TYR A 117 -18.28 2.87 3.06
CA TYR A 117 -17.17 1.94 2.86
C TYR A 117 -15.80 2.63 2.77
N VAL A 118 -15.74 3.93 3.08
CA VAL A 118 -14.51 4.73 3.09
C VAL A 118 -14.13 5.13 4.50
#